data_AF-A0A354GMF3-F1
#
_entry.id   AF-A0A354GMF3-F1
#
_cell.length_a   1.000
_cell.length_b   1.000
_cell.length_c   1.000
_cell.angle_alpha   90.00
_cell.angle_beta   90.00
_cell.angle_gamma   90.00
#
_symmetry.space_group_name_H-M   'P 1'
#
loop_
_entity.id
_entity.type
_entity.pdbx_description
1 polymer ?
#
loop_
_entity_poly.entity_id
_entity_poly.type
_entity_poly.pdbx_seq_one_letter_code
_entity_poly.pdbx_strand_id
1 'polypeptide(L)'
;NIGNSAVVSKIDDELEKLHTAVHLGSDTVMDLSTGGDIDAIRQAIIDASPVPIGTVPIYQIIQNVKDVADITPRMMLDMVEHQAQQGVDYMTIHAGVLLEYLPLTTKRITGIVSRGGALMGAWMLQRHEQNPWYTHFDELSEILKAYDVTYSLGDGLRPGCLADANDAAQFAELKTLGELTLKAWKHDVQT
;
A
#
# COMPACT_ATOMS: atom_id res chain seq x y z
N ASN A 1 5.92 -2.34 11.85
CA ASN A 1 6.24 -2.97 10.55
C ASN A 1 6.98 -4.26 10.78
N ILE A 2 6.38 -5.37 10.37
CA ILE A 2 6.97 -6.71 10.33
C ILE A 2 6.78 -7.27 8.92
N GLY A 3 7.03 -8.56 8.72
CA GLY A 3 6.81 -9.22 7.44
C GLY A 3 8.04 -9.98 6.99
N ASN A 4 7.76 -11.02 6.21
CA ASN A 4 8.77 -11.89 5.68
C ASN A 4 9.41 -11.32 4.40
N SER A 5 10.50 -11.97 3.98
CA SER A 5 11.09 -11.74 2.66
C SER A 5 11.30 -13.08 1.97
N ALA A 6 11.63 -13.05 0.68
CA ALA A 6 11.94 -14.26 -0.09
C ALA A 6 13.09 -15.11 0.50
N VAL A 7 13.88 -14.58 1.45
CA VAL A 7 15.06 -15.22 2.03
C VAL A 7 14.79 -15.85 3.41
N VAL A 8 13.82 -15.34 4.17
CA VAL A 8 13.46 -15.82 5.52
C VAL A 8 11.95 -15.82 5.65
N SER A 9 11.35 -16.99 5.87
CA SER A 9 9.90 -17.18 5.83
C SER A 9 9.44 -18.29 6.79
N LYS A 10 9.20 -17.95 8.05
CA LYS A 10 8.49 -18.81 9.00
C LYS A 10 7.42 -18.01 9.72
N ILE A 11 6.23 -18.60 9.83
CA ILE A 11 5.10 -18.00 10.57
C ILE A 11 5.52 -17.69 12.01
N ASP A 12 6.18 -18.63 12.69
CA ASP A 12 6.62 -18.46 14.07
C ASP A 12 7.52 -17.23 14.27
N ASP A 13 8.42 -16.95 13.32
CA ASP A 13 9.31 -15.79 13.38
C ASP A 13 8.52 -14.47 13.25
N GLU A 14 7.47 -14.43 12.42
CA GLU A 14 6.61 -13.25 12.29
C GLU A 14 5.70 -13.05 13.50
N LEU A 15 5.20 -14.14 14.09
CA LEU A 15 4.44 -14.08 15.34
C LEU A 15 5.29 -13.60 16.52
N GLU A 16 6.57 -14.00 16.60
CA GLU A 16 7.49 -13.50 17.62
C GLU A 16 7.74 -11.99 17.45
N LYS A 17 7.89 -11.51 16.21
CA LYS A 17 8.01 -10.07 15.92
C LYS A 17 6.74 -9.31 16.30
N LEU A 18 5.56 -9.83 15.97
CA LEU A 18 4.28 -9.25 16.37
C LEU A 18 4.19 -9.12 17.89
N HIS A 19 4.41 -10.22 18.62
CA HIS A 19 4.37 -10.23 20.07
C HIS A 19 5.37 -9.23 20.66
N THR A 20 6.61 -9.22 20.17
CA THR A 20 7.66 -8.31 20.65
C THR A 20 7.28 -6.85 20.40
N ALA A 21 6.79 -6.53 19.20
CA ALA A 21 6.39 -5.17 18.84
C ALA A 21 5.27 -4.65 19.73
N VAL A 22 4.22 -5.45 19.94
CA VAL A 22 3.08 -5.09 20.79
C VAL A 22 3.50 -5.01 22.26
N HIS A 23 4.30 -5.97 22.75
CA HIS A 23 4.82 -5.96 24.12
C HIS A 23 5.65 -4.70 24.43
N LEU A 24 6.38 -4.18 23.44
CA LEU A 24 7.16 -2.96 23.54
C LEU A 24 6.35 -1.68 23.25
N GLY A 25 5.04 -1.78 23.04
CA GLY A 25 4.12 -0.65 22.96
C GLY A 25 3.74 -0.19 21.56
N SER A 26 3.83 -1.05 20.54
CA SER A 26 3.31 -0.71 19.20
C SER A 26 1.78 -0.72 19.20
N ASP A 27 1.16 0.41 18.83
CA ASP A 27 -0.31 0.57 18.78
C ASP A 27 -0.96 -0.07 17.55
N THR A 28 -0.21 -0.22 16.45
CA THR A 28 -0.61 -0.94 15.24
C THR A 28 0.59 -1.66 14.66
N VAL A 29 0.34 -2.67 13.81
CA VAL A 29 1.40 -3.40 13.12
C VAL A 29 1.04 -3.54 11.65
N MET A 30 1.97 -3.26 10.75
CA MET A 30 1.79 -3.61 9.34
C MET A 30 2.53 -4.89 8.98
N ASP A 31 1.84 -5.79 8.28
CA ASP A 31 2.44 -6.91 7.57
C ASP A 31 2.88 -6.46 6.16
N LEU A 32 4.19 -6.40 5.97
CA LEU A 32 4.83 -6.03 4.71
C LEU A 32 5.49 -7.24 4.01
N SER A 33 5.00 -8.45 4.30
CA SER A 33 5.45 -9.72 3.73
C SER A 33 5.46 -9.70 2.20
N THR A 34 6.52 -10.23 1.61
CA THR A 34 6.77 -10.18 0.15
C THR A 34 7.27 -11.49 -0.45
N GLY A 35 7.24 -12.59 0.31
CA GLY A 35 7.60 -13.91 -0.22
C GLY A 35 6.85 -15.04 0.48
N GLY A 36 7.10 -16.28 0.06
CA GLY A 36 6.48 -17.45 0.67
C GLY A 36 4.95 -17.43 0.60
N ASP A 37 4.31 -18.02 1.62
CA ASP A 37 2.86 -18.07 1.75
C ASP A 37 2.37 -16.85 2.55
N ILE A 38 2.22 -15.72 1.83
CA ILE A 38 1.79 -14.44 2.42
C ILE A 38 0.41 -14.56 3.07
N ASP A 39 -0.51 -15.32 2.47
CA ASP A 39 -1.87 -15.47 3.00
C ASP A 39 -1.87 -16.20 4.34
N ALA A 40 -1.13 -17.31 4.45
CA ALA A 40 -1.03 -18.06 5.70
C ALA A 40 -0.33 -17.26 6.81
N ILE A 41 0.73 -16.52 6.46
CA ILE A 41 1.45 -15.66 7.41
C ILE A 41 0.55 -14.53 7.91
N ARG A 42 -0.12 -13.83 6.99
CA ARG A 42 -1.02 -12.73 7.36
C ARG A 42 -2.19 -13.22 8.20
N GLN A 43 -2.79 -14.37 7.85
CA GLN A 43 -3.88 -14.94 8.66
C GLN A 43 -3.42 -15.23 10.08
N ALA A 44 -2.26 -15.87 10.25
CA ALA A 44 -1.70 -16.14 11.57
C ALA A 44 -1.42 -14.86 12.37
N ILE A 45 -0.91 -13.80 11.71
CA ILE A 45 -0.69 -12.49 12.33
C ILE A 45 -2.01 -11.87 12.79
N ILE A 46 -3.04 -11.85 11.93
CA ILE A 46 -4.35 -11.29 12.25
C ILE A 46 -4.99 -12.05 13.42
N ASP A 47 -4.99 -13.37 13.37
CA ASP A 47 -5.59 -14.22 14.43
C ASP A 47 -4.91 -14.01 15.80
N ALA A 48 -3.62 -13.69 15.81
CA ALA A 48 -2.84 -13.49 17.02
C ALA A 48 -2.77 -12.04 17.50
N SER A 49 -3.14 -11.06 16.66
CA SER A 49 -2.91 -9.65 16.94
C SER A 49 -4.01 -9.07 17.84
N PRO A 50 -3.64 -8.42 18.96
CA PRO A 50 -4.58 -7.63 19.76
C PRO A 50 -4.70 -6.17 19.27
N VAL A 51 -3.95 -5.78 18.23
CA VAL A 51 -3.90 -4.42 17.67
C VAL A 51 -4.21 -4.41 16.17
N PRO A 52 -4.63 -3.28 15.58
CA PRO A 52 -4.93 -3.20 14.16
C PRO A 52 -3.76 -3.62 13.27
N ILE A 53 -4.06 -4.39 12.23
CA ILE A 53 -3.16 -4.86 11.21
C ILE A 53 -3.34 -4.08 9.91
N GLY A 54 -2.23 -3.51 9.42
CA GLY A 54 -2.19 -2.84 8.14
C GLY A 54 -1.43 -3.60 7.06
N THR A 55 -1.74 -3.35 5.79
CA THR A 55 -1.00 -3.93 4.65
C THR A 55 -0.72 -2.92 3.54
N VAL A 56 0.06 -3.35 2.54
CA VAL A 56 0.21 -2.64 1.26
C VAL A 56 -0.16 -3.63 0.13
N PRO A 57 -1.41 -3.66 -0.34
CA PRO A 57 -1.91 -4.72 -1.24
C PRO A 57 -1.05 -4.96 -2.49
N ILE A 58 -0.45 -3.91 -3.05
CA ILE A 58 0.43 -4.00 -4.24
C ILE A 58 1.65 -4.91 -4.03
N TYR A 59 2.09 -5.13 -2.79
CA TYR A 59 3.24 -6.01 -2.50
C TYR A 59 2.91 -7.48 -2.71
N GLN A 60 1.67 -7.90 -2.48
CA GLN A 60 1.23 -9.25 -2.79
C GLN A 60 0.85 -9.40 -4.27
N ILE A 61 0.19 -8.39 -4.85
CA ILE A 61 -0.17 -8.39 -6.29
C ILE A 61 1.07 -8.62 -7.15
N ILE A 62 2.17 -7.91 -6.87
CA ILE A 62 3.41 -8.04 -7.65
C ILE A 62 4.06 -9.43 -7.54
N GLN A 63 3.74 -10.23 -6.51
CA GLN A 63 4.21 -11.63 -6.42
C GLN A 63 3.45 -12.56 -7.37
N ASN A 64 2.24 -12.16 -7.80
CA ASN A 64 1.36 -12.98 -8.63
C ASN A 64 1.54 -12.73 -10.14
N VAL A 65 2.46 -11.84 -10.52
CA VAL A 65 2.74 -11.47 -11.91
C VAL A 65 4.23 -11.54 -12.22
N LYS A 66 4.57 -11.63 -13.51
CA LYS A 66 5.98 -11.63 -13.96
C LYS A 66 6.47 -10.22 -14.23
N ASP A 67 5.64 -9.39 -14.85
CA ASP A 67 5.90 -7.97 -15.07
C ASP A 67 4.89 -7.12 -14.31
N VAL A 68 5.30 -5.94 -13.84
CA VAL A 68 4.39 -4.96 -13.24
C VAL A 68 3.30 -4.56 -14.22
N ALA A 69 3.60 -4.48 -15.53
CA ALA A 69 2.59 -4.15 -16.53
C ALA A 69 1.45 -5.18 -16.59
N ASP A 70 1.67 -6.44 -16.22
CA ASP A 70 0.64 -7.48 -16.26
C ASP A 70 -0.47 -7.27 -15.21
N ILE A 71 -0.27 -6.37 -14.24
CA ILE A 71 -1.27 -6.03 -13.24
C ILE A 71 -2.46 -5.35 -13.91
N THR A 72 -3.66 -5.90 -13.71
CA THR A 72 -4.91 -5.29 -14.16
C THR A 72 -5.65 -4.60 -13.01
N PRO A 73 -6.50 -3.59 -13.27
CA PRO A 73 -7.31 -2.96 -12.23
C PRO A 73 -8.18 -3.97 -11.45
N ARG A 74 -8.72 -4.99 -12.13
CA ARG A 74 -9.51 -6.04 -11.47
C ARG A 74 -8.70 -6.84 -10.46
N MET A 75 -7.47 -7.25 -10.81
CA MET A 75 -6.57 -7.92 -9.86
C MET A 75 -6.25 -7.08 -8.63
N MET A 76 -6.17 -5.76 -8.82
CA MET A 76 -5.92 -4.81 -7.74
C MET A 76 -7.08 -4.74 -6.77
N LEU A 77 -8.31 -4.61 -7.29
CA LEU A 77 -9.54 -4.61 -6.49
C LEU A 77 -9.81 -5.96 -5.81
N ASP A 78 -9.62 -7.06 -6.53
CA ASP A 78 -9.77 -8.43 -5.98
C ASP A 78 -8.81 -8.68 -4.82
N MET A 79 -7.56 -8.20 -4.91
CA MET A 79 -6.60 -8.35 -3.81
C MET A 79 -7.00 -7.52 -2.59
N VAL A 80 -7.53 -6.30 -2.79
CA VAL A 80 -8.03 -5.49 -1.68
C VAL A 80 -9.18 -6.20 -0.99
N GLU A 81 -10.16 -6.70 -1.74
CA GLU A 81 -11.28 -7.44 -1.17
C GLU A 81 -10.82 -8.72 -0.46
N HIS A 82 -9.90 -9.48 -1.05
CA HIS A 82 -9.32 -10.69 -0.43
C HIS A 82 -8.67 -10.39 0.92
N GLN A 83 -7.86 -9.35 1.00
CA GLN A 83 -7.22 -8.96 2.27
C GLN A 83 -8.22 -8.42 3.29
N ALA A 84 -9.25 -7.70 2.84
CA ALA A 84 -10.32 -7.23 3.71
C ALA A 84 -11.11 -8.41 4.31
N GLN A 85 -11.37 -9.46 3.53
CA GLN A 85 -12.01 -10.70 4.00
C GLN A 85 -11.19 -11.44 5.06
N GLN A 86 -9.86 -11.31 5.05
CA GLN A 86 -9.01 -11.85 6.10
C GLN A 86 -9.05 -11.05 7.40
N GLY A 87 -9.57 -9.82 7.38
CA GLY A 87 -9.65 -8.94 8.55
C GLY A 87 -8.53 -7.91 8.66
N VAL A 88 -7.94 -7.47 7.54
CA VAL A 88 -7.01 -6.33 7.55
C VAL A 88 -7.76 -5.04 7.87
N ASP A 89 -7.31 -4.29 8.88
CA ASP A 89 -7.99 -3.10 9.38
C ASP A 89 -7.73 -1.84 8.53
N TYR A 90 -6.54 -1.70 7.95
CA TYR A 90 -6.20 -0.56 7.10
C TYR A 90 -5.24 -0.91 5.97
N MET A 91 -5.35 -0.21 4.84
CA MET A 91 -4.54 -0.49 3.66
C MET A 91 -3.85 0.75 3.13
N THR A 92 -2.53 0.65 2.96
CA THR A 92 -1.76 1.72 2.31
C THR A 92 -1.94 1.65 0.80
N ILE A 93 -2.69 2.62 0.25
CA ILE A 93 -3.01 2.71 -1.18
C ILE A 93 -2.32 3.94 -1.78
N HIS A 94 -1.47 3.71 -2.78
CA HIS A 94 -0.68 4.75 -3.44
C HIS A 94 -1.48 5.42 -4.58
N ALA A 95 -2.69 5.89 -4.29
CA ALA A 95 -3.58 6.51 -5.27
C ALA A 95 -3.18 7.94 -5.67
N GLY A 96 -2.32 8.61 -4.88
CA GLY A 96 -1.82 9.96 -5.17
C GLY A 96 -0.69 10.05 -6.20
N VAL A 97 -0.09 8.91 -6.57
CA VAL A 97 0.97 8.88 -7.59
C VAL A 97 0.32 8.98 -8.97
N LEU A 98 0.32 10.18 -9.56
CA LEU A 98 -0.25 10.40 -10.89
C LEU A 98 0.82 10.40 -11.98
N LEU A 99 0.44 10.00 -13.19
CA LEU A 99 1.34 9.91 -14.35
C LEU A 99 2.07 11.24 -14.62
N GLU A 100 1.38 12.37 -14.50
CA GLU A 100 1.92 13.72 -14.67
C GLU A 100 2.92 14.14 -13.58
N TYR A 101 2.98 13.43 -12.45
CA TYR A 101 3.91 13.74 -11.35
C TYR A 101 5.26 13.03 -11.51
N LEU A 102 5.33 11.94 -12.28
CA LEU A 102 6.57 11.20 -12.47
C LEU A 102 7.74 12.07 -12.99
N PRO A 103 7.55 12.98 -13.97
CA PRO A 103 8.62 13.87 -14.43
C PRO A 103 9.20 14.78 -13.34
N LEU A 104 8.41 15.12 -12.31
CA LEU A 104 8.85 15.98 -11.21
C LEU A 104 9.95 15.30 -10.36
N THR A 105 10.02 13.97 -10.37
CA THR A 105 10.99 13.19 -9.60
C THR A 105 12.34 13.03 -10.29
N THR A 106 12.45 13.38 -11.58
CA THR A 106 13.64 13.12 -12.41
C THR A 106 14.91 13.84 -11.95
N LYS A 107 14.76 14.93 -11.19
CA LYS A 107 15.87 15.73 -10.65
C LYS A 107 16.22 15.39 -9.19
N ARG A 108 15.51 14.44 -8.58
CA ARG A 108 15.79 14.01 -7.21
C ARG A 108 17.13 13.28 -7.13
N ILE A 109 17.80 13.42 -5.99
CA ILE A 109 19.02 12.67 -5.67
C ILE A 109 18.68 11.18 -5.50
N THR A 110 17.57 10.88 -4.83
CA THR A 110 17.18 9.49 -4.49
C THR A 110 16.00 8.96 -5.29
N GLY A 111 15.43 9.77 -6.19
CA GLY A 111 14.30 9.37 -7.03
C GLY A 111 13.04 9.07 -6.22
N ILE A 112 12.38 7.96 -6.58
CA ILE A 112 11.20 7.44 -5.87
C ILE A 112 11.66 6.31 -4.94
N VAL A 113 11.60 6.55 -3.62
CA VAL A 113 12.02 5.58 -2.59
C VAL A 113 10.88 4.76 -2.01
N SER A 114 9.63 5.12 -2.32
CA SER A 114 8.48 4.28 -1.98
C SER A 114 8.44 3.07 -2.89
N ARG A 115 8.48 1.86 -2.33
CA ARG A 115 8.32 0.63 -3.12
C ARG A 115 6.97 0.62 -3.84
N GLY A 116 5.88 0.91 -3.15
CA GLY A 116 4.54 0.97 -3.76
C GLY A 116 4.43 2.10 -4.80
N GLY A 117 4.97 3.28 -4.48
CA GLY A 117 5.01 4.40 -5.43
C GLY A 117 5.83 4.10 -6.69
N ALA A 118 6.99 3.46 -6.54
CA ALA A 118 7.84 3.07 -7.66
C ALA A 118 7.17 2.00 -8.54
N LEU A 119 6.44 1.03 -7.95
CA LEU A 119 5.66 0.05 -8.70
C LEU A 119 4.56 0.73 -9.51
N MET A 120 3.81 1.68 -8.93
CA MET A 120 2.80 2.43 -9.67
C MET A 120 3.40 3.30 -10.77
N GLY A 121 4.53 3.97 -10.51
CA GLY A 121 5.26 4.72 -11.52
C GLY A 121 5.70 3.83 -12.69
N ALA A 122 6.27 2.66 -12.41
CA ALA A 122 6.68 1.70 -13.43
C ALA A 122 5.47 1.17 -14.24
N TRP A 123 4.37 0.83 -13.56
CA TRP A 123 3.12 0.40 -14.22
C TRP A 123 2.63 1.45 -15.22
N MET A 124 2.52 2.71 -14.79
CA MET A 124 2.02 3.81 -15.60
C MET A 124 2.94 4.12 -16.79
N LEU A 125 4.26 4.06 -16.60
CA LEU A 125 5.22 4.29 -17.69
C LEU A 125 5.18 3.19 -18.75
N GLN A 126 4.95 1.94 -18.34
CA GLN A 126 4.87 0.82 -19.29
C GLN A 126 3.54 0.76 -20.03
N ARG A 127 2.42 1.06 -19.35
CA ARG A 127 1.07 1.01 -19.96
C ARG A 127 0.68 2.31 -20.65
N HIS A 128 1.36 3.43 -20.34
CA HIS A 128 0.97 4.79 -20.75
C HIS A 128 -0.46 5.15 -20.32
N GLU A 129 -0.87 4.67 -19.15
CA GLU A 129 -2.20 4.85 -18.57
C GLU A 129 -2.08 5.50 -17.18
N GLN A 130 -3.16 6.11 -16.71
CA GLN A 130 -3.23 6.69 -15.37
C GLN A 130 -3.33 5.61 -14.29
N ASN A 131 -2.86 5.91 -13.08
CA ASN A 131 -2.88 5.05 -11.91
C ASN A 131 -4.27 4.39 -11.69
N PRO A 132 -4.38 3.05 -11.70
CA PRO A 132 -5.64 2.35 -11.48
C PRO A 132 -6.27 2.62 -10.11
N TRP A 133 -5.46 2.79 -9.05
CA TRP A 133 -5.98 3.14 -7.72
C TRP A 133 -6.69 4.49 -7.74
N TYR A 134 -6.21 5.43 -8.55
CA TYR A 134 -6.83 6.74 -8.72
C TYR A 134 -8.10 6.67 -9.59
N THR A 135 -8.03 5.98 -10.72
CA THR A 135 -9.14 5.91 -11.69
C THR A 135 -10.32 5.07 -11.19
N HIS A 136 -10.07 4.07 -10.35
CA HIS A 136 -11.09 3.17 -9.77
C HIS A 136 -11.36 3.47 -8.29
N PHE A 137 -11.02 4.67 -7.82
CA PHE A 137 -11.12 5.02 -6.39
C PHE A 137 -12.54 4.89 -5.82
N ASP A 138 -13.58 5.13 -6.62
CA ASP A 138 -14.97 4.95 -6.20
C ASP A 138 -15.28 3.47 -5.92
N GLU A 139 -14.94 2.57 -6.86
CA GLU A 139 -15.14 1.13 -6.68
C GLU A 139 -14.31 0.57 -5.54
N LEU A 140 -13.07 1.03 -5.40
CA LEU A 140 -12.21 0.70 -4.27
C LEU A 140 -12.85 1.13 -2.94
N SER A 141 -13.47 2.31 -2.89
CA SER A 141 -14.13 2.82 -1.68
C SER A 141 -15.36 2.00 -1.30
N GLU A 142 -16.13 1.51 -2.27
CA GLU A 142 -17.24 0.58 -2.00
C GLU A 142 -16.76 -0.73 -1.38
N ILE A 143 -15.61 -1.26 -1.84
CA ILE A 143 -14.99 -2.45 -1.23
C ILE A 143 -14.58 -2.14 0.21
N LEU A 144 -13.80 -1.09 0.44
CA LEU A 144 -13.34 -0.77 1.81
C LEU A 144 -14.51 -0.50 2.76
N LYS A 145 -15.57 0.16 2.29
CA LYS A 145 -16.80 0.39 3.05
C LYS A 145 -17.48 -0.91 3.48
N ALA A 146 -17.54 -1.90 2.60
CA ALA A 146 -18.23 -3.17 2.88
C ALA A 146 -17.60 -3.94 4.05
N TYR A 147 -16.31 -3.72 4.33
CA TYR A 147 -15.56 -4.41 5.37
C TYR A 147 -15.05 -3.47 6.49
N ASP A 148 -15.44 -2.19 6.48
CA ASP A 148 -14.95 -1.14 7.39
C ASP A 148 -13.42 -1.01 7.46
N VAL A 149 -12.77 -1.12 6.29
CA VAL A 149 -11.32 -0.96 6.17
C VAL A 149 -10.98 0.52 6.00
N THR A 150 -9.99 0.98 6.75
CA THR A 150 -9.51 2.36 6.70
C THR A 150 -8.50 2.56 5.58
N TYR A 151 -8.64 3.64 4.80
CA TYR A 151 -7.57 4.06 3.91
C TYR A 151 -6.36 4.57 4.72
N SER A 152 -5.18 4.09 4.36
CA SER A 152 -3.94 4.82 4.58
C SER A 152 -3.48 5.36 3.24
N LEU A 153 -3.81 6.61 2.92
CA LEU A 153 -3.42 7.18 1.62
C LEU A 153 -1.89 7.34 1.54
N GLY A 154 -1.26 6.53 0.69
CA GLY A 154 0.19 6.35 0.68
C GLY A 154 0.95 7.48 -0.01
N ASP A 155 2.09 7.86 0.56
CA ASP A 155 3.02 8.87 0.07
C ASP A 155 4.06 8.28 -0.90
N GLY A 156 3.60 7.86 -2.08
CA GLY A 156 4.43 7.23 -3.10
C GLY A 156 5.59 8.09 -3.59
N LEU A 157 5.45 9.42 -3.54
CA LEU A 157 6.44 10.41 -3.91
C LEU A 157 7.09 11.08 -2.70
N ARG A 158 7.12 10.45 -1.52
CA ARG A 158 7.89 10.98 -0.38
C ARG A 158 9.39 11.14 -0.71
N PRO A 159 10.09 12.09 -0.07
CA PRO A 159 11.52 12.29 -0.26
C PRO A 159 12.33 11.18 0.41
N GLY A 160 13.36 10.69 -0.29
CA GLY A 160 14.32 9.72 0.28
C GLY A 160 15.55 10.35 0.94
N CYS A 161 15.73 11.65 0.78
CA CYS A 161 16.82 12.39 1.40
C CYS A 161 16.45 13.85 1.64
N LEU A 162 17.26 14.56 2.44
CA LEU A 162 17.02 15.97 2.79
C LEU A 162 17.00 16.90 1.58
N ALA A 163 17.77 16.60 0.53
CA ALA A 163 17.82 17.43 -0.67
C ALA A 163 16.53 17.35 -1.51
N ASP A 164 15.80 16.24 -1.41
CA ASP A 164 14.54 16.00 -2.12
C ASP A 164 13.32 16.45 -1.29
N ALA A 165 13.53 16.87 -0.03
CA ALA A 165 12.46 17.19 0.89
C ALA A 165 11.71 18.46 0.47
N ASN A 166 10.38 18.41 0.61
CA ASN A 166 9.45 19.50 0.31
C ASN A 166 9.49 19.95 -1.15
N ASP A 167 9.84 19.04 -2.07
CA ASP A 167 9.88 19.33 -3.49
C ASP A 167 8.49 19.33 -4.14
N ALA A 168 8.46 19.66 -5.43
CA ALA A 168 7.22 19.75 -6.20
C ALA A 168 6.49 18.40 -6.31
N ALA A 169 7.21 17.28 -6.39
CA ALA A 169 6.60 15.96 -6.51
C ALA A 169 5.87 15.56 -5.21
N GLN A 170 6.50 15.79 -4.06
CA GLN A 170 5.90 15.50 -2.76
C GLN A 170 4.62 16.31 -2.54
N PHE A 171 4.64 17.63 -2.80
CA PHE A 171 3.47 18.47 -2.58
C PHE A 171 2.37 18.29 -3.64
N ALA A 172 2.73 17.90 -4.86
CA ALA A 172 1.73 17.54 -5.88
C ALA A 172 0.92 16.32 -5.41
N GLU A 173 1.59 15.24 -4.98
CA GLU A 173 0.92 14.07 -4.42
C GLU A 173 0.08 14.44 -3.19
N LEU A 174 0.64 15.19 -2.24
CA LEU A 174 -0.06 15.60 -1.03
C LEU A 174 -1.39 16.32 -1.33
N LYS A 175 -1.41 17.18 -2.35
CA LYS A 175 -2.62 17.86 -2.78
C LYS A 175 -3.67 16.85 -3.28
N THR A 176 -3.26 15.89 -4.12
CA THR A 176 -4.14 14.82 -4.59
C THR A 176 -4.66 13.96 -3.44
N LEU A 177 -3.83 13.65 -2.43
CA LEU A 177 -4.29 12.91 -1.25
C LEU A 177 -5.41 13.66 -0.53
N GLY A 178 -5.31 14.98 -0.39
CA GLY A 178 -6.40 15.79 0.17
C GLY A 178 -7.71 15.73 -0.65
N GLU A 179 -7.61 15.71 -1.98
CA GLU A 179 -8.77 15.53 -2.87
C GLU A 179 -9.39 14.13 -2.71
N LEU A 180 -8.55 13.09 -2.61
CA LEU A 180 -8.97 11.70 -2.41
C LEU A 180 -9.56 11.46 -1.02
N THR A 181 -9.05 12.14 0.02
CA THR A 181 -9.64 12.13 1.36
C THR A 181 -11.10 12.62 1.32
N LEU A 182 -11.34 13.78 0.71
CA LEU A 182 -12.69 14.32 0.55
C LEU A 182 -13.58 13.41 -0.29
N LYS A 183 -13.00 12.66 -1.24
CA LYS A 183 -13.72 11.67 -2.03
C LYS A 183 -14.11 10.46 -1.17
N ALA A 184 -13.18 9.86 -0.44
CA ALA A 184 -13.44 8.72 0.45
C ALA A 184 -14.51 9.05 1.52
N TRP A 185 -14.50 10.25 2.08
CA TRP A 185 -15.52 10.67 3.05
C TRP A 185 -16.93 10.75 2.45
N LYS A 186 -17.08 11.01 1.15
CA LYS A 186 -18.40 10.94 0.49
C LYS A 186 -18.93 9.51 0.36
N HIS A 187 -18.05 8.52 0.46
CA HIS A 187 -18.40 7.10 0.51
C HIS A 187 -18.54 6.59 1.95
N ASP A 188 -18.40 7.44 2.97
CA ASP A 188 -18.34 7.04 4.39
C ASP A 188 -17.16 6.11 4.73
N VAL A 189 -16.01 6.28 4.05
CA VAL A 189 -14.79 5.51 4.32
C VAL A 189 -13.79 6.33 5.13
N GLN A 190 -13.20 5.73 6.16
CA GLN A 190 -12.19 6.34 7.03
C GLN A 190 -10.86 6.56 6.27
N THR A 191 -10.13 7.64 6.57
CA THR A 191 -8.85 8.01 5.94
C THR A 191 -7.87 8.64 6.91
#